data_AF-A0A5B7XZ92-F1
#
_entry.id   AF-A0A5B7XZ92-F1
#
_cell.length_a   1.000
_cell.length_b   1.000
_cell.length_c   1.000
_cell.angle_alpha   90.00
_cell.angle_beta   90.00
_cell.angle_gamma   90.00
#
_symmetry.space_group_name_H-M   'P 1'
#
loop_
_entity.id
_entity.type
_entity.pdbx_description
1 polymer ?
#
loop_
_entity_poly.entity_id
_entity_poly.type
_entity_poly.pdbx_seq_one_letter_code
_entity_poly.pdbx_strand_id
1 'polypeptide(L)'
;MLFVVEKRKQGTDEIKLGAQAMLILALCKYQEVTKDASFLRQLMEAFNAVVFFRQKSGRYNHVLNTDLTVKDEFRIIYYEGEITFALARLYELTQDEQVLKMVKQSLDFMVDNDYGKYHDHWISYAVNEALQIFPNNREYMKLGLKNVFSHLDFIAKRDTSYPTLLELMNAAVKMTDIIKLTGNDDLLETYDLIRLRRIWKYRAEYELATGSFQPELAMYFYAPYKFVGGFFARHDHFRTRIDDCEHFLSGLINYYNYTY
;
A
#
# COMPACT_ATOMS: atom_id res chain seq x y z
N MET A 1 4.71 -5.75 -24.52
CA MET A 1 4.61 -6.07 -23.09
C MET A 1 5.90 -5.64 -22.44
N LEU A 2 5.83 -5.04 -21.26
CA LEU A 2 6.98 -4.47 -20.57
C LEU A 2 7.06 -5.05 -19.16
N PHE A 3 8.23 -5.61 -18.82
CA PHE A 3 8.48 -6.27 -17.53
C PHE A 3 9.60 -5.55 -16.77
N VAL A 4 9.43 -5.40 -15.46
CA VAL A 4 10.50 -4.98 -14.56
C VAL A 4 11.38 -6.18 -14.20
N VAL A 5 12.63 -6.18 -14.66
CA VAL A 5 13.61 -7.21 -14.35
C VAL A 5 14.51 -6.74 -13.21
N GLU A 6 14.44 -7.43 -12.07
CA GLU A 6 15.35 -7.19 -10.96
C GLU A 6 16.69 -7.89 -11.23
N LYS A 7 17.72 -7.07 -11.43
CA LYS A 7 19.10 -7.53 -11.61
C LYS A 7 19.70 -7.92 -10.27
N ARG A 8 19.97 -9.22 -10.08
CA ARG A 8 20.55 -9.71 -8.83
C ARG A 8 22.08 -9.71 -8.90
N LYS A 9 22.74 -9.28 -7.82
CA LYS A 9 24.21 -9.39 -7.68
C LYS A 9 24.68 -10.85 -7.65
N GLN A 10 23.84 -11.74 -7.14
CA GLN A 10 24.06 -13.19 -7.08
C GLN A 10 22.73 -13.90 -7.35
N GLY A 11 22.78 -14.99 -8.12
CA GLY A 11 21.60 -15.75 -8.57
C GLY A 11 21.08 -15.29 -9.93
N THR A 12 19.93 -15.85 -10.34
CA THR A 12 19.27 -15.49 -11.59
C THR A 12 18.40 -14.24 -11.42
N ASP A 13 18.41 -13.40 -12.45
CA ASP A 13 17.47 -12.29 -12.60
C ASP A 13 16.03 -12.79 -12.45
N GLU A 14 15.17 -11.94 -11.91
CA GLU A 14 13.77 -12.30 -11.65
C GLU A 14 12.83 -11.14 -11.93
N ILE A 15 11.58 -11.50 -12.21
CA ILE A 15 10.51 -10.54 -12.45
C ILE A 15 9.52 -10.69 -11.30
N LYS A 16 9.28 -9.61 -10.54
CA LYS A 16 8.42 -9.64 -9.36
C LYS A 16 7.12 -8.90 -9.61
N LEU A 17 6.03 -9.42 -9.08
CA LEU A 17 4.73 -8.75 -9.17
C LEU A 17 4.76 -7.37 -8.50
N GLY A 18 5.35 -7.27 -7.30
CA GLY A 18 5.48 -5.98 -6.62
C GLY A 18 6.30 -4.96 -7.41
N ALA A 19 7.41 -5.38 -8.04
CA ALA A 19 8.19 -4.48 -8.90
C ALA A 19 7.38 -3.99 -10.12
N GLN A 20 6.54 -4.87 -10.68
CA GLN A 20 5.61 -4.50 -11.76
C GLN A 20 4.56 -3.49 -11.28
N ALA A 21 3.98 -3.71 -10.09
CA ALA A 21 3.03 -2.80 -9.46
C ALA A 21 3.65 -1.41 -9.20
N MET A 22 4.88 -1.37 -8.67
CA MET A 22 5.60 -0.12 -8.43
C MET A 22 5.87 0.68 -9.70
N LEU A 23 6.19 0.01 -10.83
CA LEU A 23 6.32 0.72 -12.10
C LEU A 23 5.00 1.33 -12.56
N ILE A 24 3.90 0.57 -12.45
CA ILE A 24 2.55 1.06 -12.80
C ILE A 24 2.21 2.29 -11.93
N LEU A 25 2.39 2.20 -10.61
CA LEU A 25 2.16 3.31 -9.68
C LEU A 25 3.00 4.54 -10.02
N ALA A 26 4.30 4.34 -10.28
CA ALA A 26 5.22 5.43 -10.60
C ALA A 26 4.81 6.16 -11.89
N LEU A 27 4.46 5.43 -12.95
CA LEU A 27 4.02 6.02 -14.22
C LEU A 27 2.65 6.69 -14.10
N CYS A 28 1.71 6.09 -13.37
CA CYS A 28 0.43 6.71 -13.05
C CYS A 28 0.64 8.05 -12.32
N LYS A 29 1.44 8.05 -11.26
CA LYS A 29 1.69 9.25 -10.46
C LYS A 29 2.46 10.31 -11.24
N TYR A 30 3.42 9.90 -12.08
CA TYR A 30 4.11 10.81 -13.00
C TYR A 30 3.10 11.56 -13.87
N GLN A 31 2.27 10.84 -14.62
CA GLN A 31 1.27 11.46 -15.51
C GLN A 31 0.25 12.31 -14.73
N GLU A 32 -0.16 11.88 -13.53
CA GLU A 32 -1.05 12.64 -12.66
C GLU A 32 -0.46 14.01 -12.27
N VAL A 33 0.83 14.06 -11.93
CA VAL A 33 1.50 15.27 -11.43
C VAL A 33 1.96 16.17 -12.57
N THR A 34 2.58 15.61 -13.60
CA THR A 34 3.16 16.37 -14.72
C THR A 34 2.14 16.69 -15.81
N LYS A 35 1.02 15.97 -15.83
CA LYS A 35 0.04 15.94 -16.93
C LYS A 35 0.65 15.47 -18.27
N ASP A 36 1.83 14.86 -18.23
CA ASP A 36 2.53 14.32 -19.39
C ASP A 36 2.21 12.83 -19.57
N ALA A 37 1.60 12.50 -20.72
CA ALA A 37 1.20 11.16 -21.10
C ALA A 37 2.26 10.41 -21.95
N SER A 38 3.50 10.92 -22.03
CA SER A 38 4.58 10.34 -22.85
C SER A 38 4.86 8.86 -22.56
N PHE A 39 4.56 8.39 -21.34
CA PHE A 39 4.75 7.00 -20.92
C PHE A 39 3.48 6.15 -20.91
N LEU A 40 2.35 6.66 -21.39
CA LEU A 40 1.08 5.92 -21.35
C LEU A 40 1.17 4.58 -22.09
N ARG A 41 1.90 4.52 -23.21
CA ARG A 41 2.11 3.26 -23.94
C ARG A 41 2.85 2.23 -23.08
N GLN A 42 3.92 2.63 -22.42
CA GLN A 42 4.74 1.78 -21.54
C GLN A 42 3.94 1.34 -20.32
N LEU A 43 3.12 2.23 -19.76
CA LEU A 43 2.20 1.94 -18.68
C LEU A 43 1.19 0.85 -19.07
N MET A 44 0.56 0.96 -20.24
CA MET A 44 -0.34 -0.08 -20.75
C MET A 44 0.40 -1.38 -21.10
N GLU A 45 1.63 -1.30 -21.64
CA GLU A 45 2.47 -2.48 -21.85
C GLU A 45 2.86 -3.17 -20.53
N ALA A 46 3.03 -2.41 -19.44
CA ALA A 46 3.30 -2.91 -18.10
C ALA A 46 2.06 -3.55 -17.47
N PHE A 47 0.88 -2.95 -17.64
CA PHE A 47 -0.40 -3.56 -17.26
C PHE A 47 -0.64 -4.89 -17.99
N ASN A 48 -0.46 -4.92 -19.30
CA ASN A 48 -0.66 -6.13 -20.10
C ASN A 48 0.27 -7.28 -19.66
N ALA A 49 1.42 -6.99 -19.07
CA ALA A 49 2.33 -7.99 -18.52
C ALA A 49 1.82 -8.64 -17.22
N VAL A 50 0.89 -8.01 -16.50
CA VAL A 50 0.34 -8.53 -15.22
C VAL A 50 -0.37 -9.88 -15.41
N VAL A 51 -0.94 -10.15 -16.58
CA VAL A 51 -1.62 -11.43 -16.87
C VAL A 51 -0.70 -12.64 -16.71
N PHE A 52 0.62 -12.49 -16.91
CA PHE A 52 1.59 -13.59 -16.77
C PHE A 52 1.78 -14.03 -15.33
N PHE A 53 1.45 -13.16 -14.37
CA PHE A 53 1.46 -13.51 -12.97
C PHE A 53 0.16 -14.19 -12.55
N ARG A 54 -0.95 -14.06 -13.31
CA ARG A 54 -2.26 -14.52 -12.87
C ARG A 54 -2.39 -16.05 -12.97
N GLN A 55 -2.78 -16.70 -11.88
CA GLN A 55 -3.14 -18.11 -11.84
C GLN A 55 -4.61 -18.33 -12.24
N LYS A 56 -4.94 -19.56 -12.64
CA LYS A 56 -6.34 -19.98 -12.90
C LYS A 56 -7.26 -19.82 -11.70
N SER A 57 -6.72 -19.95 -10.48
CA SER A 57 -7.44 -19.77 -9.21
C SER A 57 -7.89 -18.33 -8.96
N GLY A 58 -7.36 -17.35 -9.70
CA GLY A 58 -7.54 -15.94 -9.41
C GLY A 58 -6.45 -15.33 -8.53
N ARG A 59 -5.55 -16.15 -7.96
CA ARG A 59 -4.36 -15.66 -7.27
C ARG A 59 -3.30 -15.15 -8.25
N TYR A 60 -2.29 -14.44 -7.76
CA TYR A 60 -1.06 -14.17 -8.49
C TYR A 60 0.10 -15.06 -8.04
N ASN A 61 0.96 -15.43 -9.00
CA ASN A 61 2.34 -15.83 -8.77
C ASN A 61 3.16 -14.60 -8.39
N HIS A 62 4.06 -14.73 -7.43
CA HIS A 62 4.78 -13.57 -6.91
C HIS A 62 6.03 -13.27 -7.74
N VAL A 63 6.66 -14.31 -8.28
CA VAL A 63 7.93 -14.20 -8.99
C VAL A 63 7.97 -15.12 -10.19
N LEU A 64 8.39 -14.56 -11.32
CA LEU A 64 8.67 -15.28 -12.55
C LEU A 64 10.18 -15.27 -12.83
N ASN A 65 10.66 -16.30 -13.50
CA ASN A 65 11.95 -16.25 -14.19
C ASN A 65 11.84 -15.32 -15.42
N THR A 66 12.97 -14.95 -16.00
CA THR A 66 13.02 -14.07 -17.19
C THR A 66 12.43 -14.72 -18.45
N ASP A 67 12.28 -16.05 -18.47
CA ASP A 67 11.54 -16.79 -19.50
C ASP A 67 10.04 -16.92 -19.20
N LEU A 68 9.55 -16.21 -18.18
CA LEU A 68 8.16 -16.16 -17.71
C LEU A 68 7.65 -17.46 -17.07
N THR A 69 8.51 -18.44 -16.84
CA THR A 69 8.16 -19.59 -16.00
C THR A 69 8.01 -19.16 -14.54
N VAL A 70 7.11 -19.83 -13.80
CA VAL A 70 6.90 -19.52 -12.38
C VAL A 70 8.14 -19.90 -11.59
N LYS A 71 8.69 -18.94 -10.84
CA LYS A 71 9.82 -19.14 -9.94
C LYS A 71 9.33 -19.35 -8.52
N ASP A 72 8.52 -18.41 -8.01
CA ASP A 72 7.89 -18.50 -6.70
C ASP A 72 6.40 -18.14 -6.82
N GLU A 73 5.53 -19.09 -6.46
CA GLU A 73 4.10 -18.83 -6.39
C GLU A 73 3.77 -17.83 -5.27
N PHE A 74 4.50 -17.87 -4.16
CA PHE A 74 4.30 -16.98 -3.01
C PHE A 74 5.64 -16.58 -2.39
N ARG A 75 5.79 -15.29 -2.07
CA ARG A 75 6.99 -14.78 -1.39
C ARG A 75 6.68 -13.94 -0.16
N ILE A 76 5.65 -13.10 -0.23
CA ILE A 76 5.22 -12.22 0.86
C ILE A 76 3.78 -11.80 0.62
N ILE A 77 3.04 -11.50 1.69
CA ILE A 77 1.59 -11.26 1.60
C ILE A 77 1.18 -9.96 0.89
N TYR A 78 2.11 -9.04 0.66
CA TYR A 78 1.82 -7.68 0.19
C TYR A 78 1.43 -7.59 -1.29
N TYR A 79 1.84 -8.56 -2.12
CA TYR A 79 1.81 -8.39 -3.57
C TYR A 79 0.39 -8.32 -4.14
N GLU A 80 -0.58 -9.04 -3.57
CA GLU A 80 -1.98 -8.94 -3.98
C GLU A 80 -2.56 -7.54 -3.70
N GLY A 81 -2.29 -6.97 -2.53
CA GLY A 81 -2.71 -5.61 -2.20
C GLY A 81 -2.02 -4.57 -3.09
N GLU A 82 -0.71 -4.71 -3.24
CA GLU A 82 0.16 -3.78 -3.99
C GLU A 82 -0.26 -3.70 -5.47
N ILE A 83 -0.44 -4.85 -6.15
CA ILE A 83 -0.90 -4.85 -7.54
C ILE A 83 -2.33 -4.34 -7.68
N THR A 84 -3.22 -4.67 -6.75
CA THR A 84 -4.62 -4.23 -6.81
C THR A 84 -4.71 -2.71 -6.67
N PHE A 85 -3.92 -2.12 -5.76
CA PHE A 85 -3.78 -0.67 -5.63
C PHE A 85 -3.25 -0.03 -6.92
N ALA A 86 -2.18 -0.59 -7.51
CA ALA A 86 -1.61 -0.10 -8.76
C ALA A 86 -2.62 -0.11 -9.92
N LEU A 87 -3.38 -1.19 -10.05
CA LEU A 87 -4.42 -1.33 -11.08
C LEU A 87 -5.58 -0.35 -10.85
N ALA A 88 -5.97 -0.08 -9.61
CA ALA A 88 -7.02 0.89 -9.30
C ALA A 88 -6.59 2.32 -9.67
N ARG A 89 -5.34 2.71 -9.36
CA ARG A 89 -4.75 3.99 -9.81
C ARG A 89 -4.69 4.08 -11.34
N LEU A 90 -4.35 2.99 -12.01
CA LEU A 90 -4.35 2.92 -13.47
C LEU A 90 -5.76 3.10 -14.05
N TYR A 91 -6.77 2.46 -13.45
CA TYR A 91 -8.15 2.61 -13.89
C TYR A 91 -8.64 4.06 -13.70
N GLU A 92 -8.35 4.70 -12.58
CA GLU A 92 -8.70 6.12 -12.38
C GLU A 92 -8.13 7.00 -13.51
N LEU A 93 -6.87 6.75 -13.89
CA LEU A 93 -6.18 7.51 -14.93
C LEU A 93 -6.73 7.25 -16.34
N THR A 94 -7.10 6.02 -16.66
CA THR A 94 -7.37 5.59 -18.05
C THR A 94 -8.82 5.29 -18.36
N GLN A 95 -9.62 4.96 -17.32
CA GLN A 95 -10.98 4.44 -17.43
C GLN A 95 -11.08 3.18 -18.33
N ASP A 96 -10.00 2.40 -18.43
CA ASP A 96 -9.97 1.20 -19.27
C ASP A 96 -10.70 0.01 -18.61
N GLU A 97 -11.70 -0.54 -19.30
CA GLU A 97 -12.55 -1.63 -18.81
C GLU A 97 -11.81 -2.94 -18.52
N GLN A 98 -10.69 -3.21 -19.21
CA GLN A 98 -9.87 -4.39 -18.93
C GLN A 98 -9.14 -4.23 -17.59
N VAL A 99 -8.68 -3.01 -17.30
CA VAL A 99 -8.09 -2.67 -16.00
C VAL A 99 -9.14 -2.82 -14.91
N LEU A 100 -10.33 -2.24 -15.09
CA LEU A 100 -11.44 -2.35 -14.13
C LEU A 100 -11.79 -3.82 -13.82
N LYS A 101 -11.88 -4.65 -14.86
CA LYS A 101 -12.14 -6.08 -14.72
C LYS A 101 -11.08 -6.75 -13.85
N MET A 102 -9.80 -6.45 -14.07
CA MET A 102 -8.70 -7.05 -13.29
C MET A 102 -8.65 -6.53 -11.84
N VAL A 103 -8.99 -5.25 -11.62
CA VAL A 103 -9.18 -4.69 -10.27
C VAL A 103 -10.26 -5.48 -9.53
N LYS A 104 -11.45 -5.62 -10.13
CA LYS A 104 -12.57 -6.34 -9.52
C LYS A 104 -12.19 -7.79 -9.21
N GLN A 105 -11.59 -8.50 -10.17
CA GLN A 105 -11.17 -9.88 -9.99
C GLN A 105 -10.14 -10.07 -8.86
N SER A 106 -9.31 -9.06 -8.58
CA SER A 106 -8.30 -9.13 -7.50
C SER A 106 -8.94 -8.84 -6.15
N LEU A 107 -9.86 -7.87 -6.09
CA LEU A 107 -10.64 -7.57 -4.89
C LEU A 107 -11.57 -8.72 -4.50
N ASP A 108 -12.32 -9.27 -5.45
CA ASP A 108 -13.19 -10.44 -5.23
C ASP A 108 -12.36 -11.61 -4.65
N PHE A 109 -11.18 -11.89 -5.23
CA PHE A 109 -10.29 -12.94 -4.74
C PHE A 109 -9.85 -12.69 -3.28
N MET A 110 -9.48 -11.45 -2.94
CA MET A 110 -9.09 -11.09 -1.57
C MET A 110 -10.25 -11.23 -0.57
N VAL A 111 -11.48 -10.89 -0.97
CA VAL A 111 -12.68 -11.13 -0.17
C VAL A 111 -12.90 -12.63 0.06
N ASP A 112 -12.94 -13.41 -1.02
CA ASP A 112 -13.24 -14.85 -0.98
C ASP A 112 -12.21 -15.65 -0.15
N ASN A 113 -10.99 -15.14 -0.03
CA ASN A 113 -9.88 -15.78 0.69
C ASN A 113 -9.55 -15.12 2.04
N ASP A 114 -10.43 -14.25 2.54
CA ASP A 114 -10.33 -13.61 3.85
C ASP A 114 -9.00 -12.85 4.08
N TYR A 115 -8.61 -12.01 3.12
CA TYR A 115 -7.34 -11.26 3.19
C TYR A 115 -7.33 -10.19 4.29
N GLY A 116 -8.50 -9.80 4.81
CA GLY A 116 -8.62 -8.84 5.91
C GLY A 116 -8.02 -9.32 7.24
N LYS A 117 -7.54 -10.56 7.34
CA LYS A 117 -6.82 -11.06 8.52
C LYS A 117 -5.32 -10.72 8.54
N TYR A 118 -4.78 -10.16 7.45
CA TYR A 118 -3.33 -9.96 7.30
C TYR A 118 -2.82 -8.61 7.82
N HIS A 119 -3.72 -7.66 8.06
CA HIS A 119 -3.42 -6.33 8.61
C HIS A 119 -2.42 -5.53 7.77
N ASP A 120 -2.53 -5.64 6.46
CA ASP A 120 -1.58 -5.08 5.51
C ASP A 120 -2.01 -3.70 4.99
N HIS A 121 -1.10 -2.75 5.04
CA HIS A 121 -1.29 -1.40 4.51
C HIS A 121 -1.61 -1.36 3.00
N TRP A 122 -1.02 -2.22 2.16
CA TRP A 122 -1.34 -2.24 0.72
C TRP A 122 -2.77 -2.67 0.45
N ILE A 123 -3.30 -3.64 1.21
CA ILE A 123 -4.73 -3.98 1.15
C ILE A 123 -5.59 -2.76 1.49
N SER A 124 -5.23 -2.00 2.52
CA SER A 124 -6.00 -0.80 2.90
C SER A 124 -5.95 0.30 1.83
N TYR A 125 -4.83 0.47 1.13
CA TYR A 125 -4.76 1.34 -0.05
C TYR A 125 -5.64 0.86 -1.18
N ALA A 126 -5.56 -0.43 -1.52
CA ALA A 126 -6.40 -1.04 -2.55
C ALA A 126 -7.89 -0.89 -2.23
N VAL A 127 -8.30 -1.11 -0.97
CA VAL A 127 -9.70 -0.93 -0.54
C VAL A 127 -10.12 0.53 -0.68
N ASN A 128 -9.31 1.51 -0.28
CA ASN A 128 -9.69 2.92 -0.41
C ASN A 128 -9.95 3.34 -1.86
N GLU A 129 -9.07 2.95 -2.78
CA GLU A 129 -9.30 3.18 -4.21
C GLU A 129 -10.53 2.41 -4.71
N ALA A 130 -10.70 1.17 -4.26
CA ALA A 130 -11.86 0.36 -4.59
C ALA A 130 -13.19 0.99 -4.15
N LEU A 131 -13.23 1.68 -3.01
CA LEU A 131 -14.44 2.36 -2.55
C LEU A 131 -14.76 3.63 -3.35
N GLN A 132 -13.80 4.23 -4.06
CA GLN A 132 -14.10 5.28 -5.04
C GLN A 132 -14.73 4.70 -6.30
N ILE A 133 -14.28 3.51 -6.71
CA ILE A 133 -14.73 2.82 -7.93
C ILE A 133 -16.07 2.08 -7.70
N PHE A 134 -16.23 1.47 -6.53
CA PHE A 134 -17.35 0.61 -6.15
C PHE A 134 -17.97 1.06 -4.81
N PRO A 135 -18.53 2.28 -4.72
CA PRO A 135 -18.91 2.92 -3.46
C PRO A 135 -19.99 2.19 -2.65
N ASN A 136 -20.75 1.29 -3.27
CA ASN A 136 -21.80 0.52 -2.60
C ASN A 136 -21.40 -0.95 -2.33
N ASN A 137 -20.15 -1.35 -2.60
CA ASN A 137 -19.73 -2.73 -2.39
C ASN A 137 -19.38 -2.99 -0.91
N ARG A 138 -20.36 -3.55 -0.19
CA ARG A 138 -20.27 -3.83 1.24
C ARG A 138 -19.24 -4.90 1.61
N GLU A 139 -18.92 -5.83 0.71
CA GLU A 139 -17.92 -6.86 1.00
C GLU A 139 -16.50 -6.28 1.00
N TYR A 140 -16.22 -5.30 0.12
CA TYR A 140 -14.94 -4.57 0.14
C TYR A 140 -14.79 -3.71 1.39
N MET A 141 -15.89 -3.08 1.85
CA MET A 141 -15.92 -2.35 3.12
C MET A 141 -15.60 -3.28 4.30
N LYS A 142 -16.24 -4.45 4.37
CA LYS A 142 -15.97 -5.45 5.42
C LYS A 142 -14.53 -5.95 5.40
N LEU A 143 -13.97 -6.20 4.21
CA LEU A 143 -12.57 -6.59 4.03
C LEU A 143 -11.62 -5.55 4.67
N GLY A 144 -11.79 -4.28 4.33
CA GLY A 144 -10.97 -3.19 4.89
C GLY A 144 -11.17 -2.97 6.39
N LEU A 145 -12.42 -3.04 6.87
CA LEU A 145 -12.71 -2.95 8.31
C LEU A 145 -12.00 -4.06 9.09
N LYS A 146 -12.07 -5.31 8.62
CA LYS A 146 -11.40 -6.44 9.26
C LYS A 146 -9.87 -6.25 9.27
N ASN A 147 -9.30 -5.76 8.17
CA ASN A 147 -7.85 -5.51 8.02
C ASN A 147 -7.28 -4.58 9.09
N VAL A 148 -8.08 -3.64 9.59
CA VAL A 148 -7.58 -2.65 10.56
C VAL A 148 -8.04 -2.98 11.98
N PHE A 149 -9.35 -3.20 12.18
CA PHE A 149 -9.93 -3.20 13.53
C PHE A 149 -9.48 -4.39 14.38
N SER A 150 -9.19 -5.54 13.77
CA SER A 150 -8.60 -6.68 14.46
C SER A 150 -7.14 -6.47 14.89
N HIS A 151 -6.48 -5.41 14.39
CA HIS A 151 -5.09 -5.07 14.65
C HIS A 151 -4.90 -3.82 15.53
N LEU A 152 -5.96 -3.06 15.84
CA LEU A 152 -5.86 -1.76 16.53
C LEU A 152 -5.14 -1.83 17.88
N ASP A 153 -5.30 -2.93 18.62
CA ASP A 153 -4.61 -3.14 19.89
C ASP A 153 -3.09 -3.18 19.74
N PHE A 154 -2.60 -3.82 18.68
CA PHE A 154 -1.17 -3.86 18.35
C PHE A 154 -0.67 -2.47 17.99
N ILE A 155 -1.39 -1.76 17.12
CA ILE A 155 -1.03 -0.41 16.66
C ILE A 155 -0.93 0.56 17.86
N ALA A 156 -1.91 0.49 18.76
CA ALA A 156 -1.96 1.34 19.95
C ALA A 156 -0.82 1.06 20.94
N LYS A 157 -0.42 -0.20 21.09
CA LYS A 157 0.59 -0.64 22.08
C LYS A 157 2.01 -0.66 21.53
N ARG A 158 2.21 -0.40 20.23
CA ARG A 158 3.54 -0.42 19.61
C ARG A 158 4.43 0.68 20.19
N ASP A 159 5.52 0.26 20.81
CA ASP A 159 6.47 1.05 21.60
C ASP A 159 7.64 1.63 20.79
N THR A 160 7.65 1.41 19.47
CA THR A 160 8.58 2.07 18.55
C THR A 160 7.84 2.72 17.40
N SER A 161 8.49 3.67 16.75
CA SER A 161 8.05 4.08 15.43
C SER A 161 8.00 2.88 14.49
N TYR A 162 7.07 2.89 13.54
CA TYR A 162 6.88 1.81 12.58
C TYR A 162 6.40 2.41 11.25
N PRO A 163 7.15 2.26 10.15
CA PRO A 163 6.95 3.04 8.92
C PRO A 163 5.51 3.03 8.39
N THR A 164 4.84 1.87 8.41
CA THR A 164 3.55 1.66 7.74
C THR A 164 2.32 1.82 8.63
N LEU A 165 2.47 1.99 9.95
CA LEU A 165 1.31 2.01 10.86
C LEU A 165 0.45 3.26 10.66
N LEU A 166 1.07 4.42 10.46
CA LEU A 166 0.33 5.66 10.24
C LEU A 166 -0.43 5.63 8.90
N GLU A 167 0.18 5.07 7.87
CA GLU A 167 -0.46 4.84 6.57
C GLU A 167 -1.70 3.96 6.68
N LEU A 168 -1.58 2.83 7.41
CA LEU A 168 -2.71 1.95 7.69
C LEU A 168 -3.85 2.70 8.41
N MET A 169 -3.51 3.54 9.40
CA MET A 169 -4.49 4.33 10.14
C MET A 169 -5.14 5.44 9.29
N ASN A 170 -4.36 6.13 8.45
CA ASN A 170 -4.89 7.10 7.48
C ASN A 170 -5.92 6.42 6.58
N ALA A 171 -5.55 5.26 6.05
CA ALA A 171 -6.41 4.53 5.14
C ALA A 171 -7.71 4.10 5.84
N ALA A 172 -7.60 3.62 7.08
CA ALA A 172 -8.74 3.23 7.91
C ALA A 172 -9.73 4.38 8.17
N VAL A 173 -9.22 5.55 8.57
CA VAL A 173 -10.07 6.71 8.85
C VAL A 173 -10.83 7.14 7.60
N LYS A 174 -10.12 7.28 6.47
CA LYS A 174 -10.73 7.61 5.17
C LYS A 174 -11.81 6.61 4.77
N MET A 175 -11.52 5.32 4.89
CA MET A 175 -12.46 4.24 4.61
C MET A 175 -13.73 4.39 5.48
N THR A 176 -13.59 4.59 6.78
CA THR A 176 -14.76 4.74 7.67
C THR A 176 -15.61 5.97 7.33
N ASP A 177 -14.98 7.05 6.86
CA ASP A 177 -15.70 8.24 6.43
C ASP A 177 -16.43 8.02 5.10
N ILE A 178 -15.84 7.29 4.15
CA ILE A 178 -16.51 6.87 2.91
C ILE A 178 -17.72 5.96 3.20
N ILE A 179 -17.58 5.02 4.13
CA ILE A 179 -18.68 4.11 4.54
C ILE A 179 -19.88 4.91 5.06
N LYS A 180 -19.64 5.94 5.88
CA LYS A 180 -20.70 6.86 6.34
C LYS A 180 -21.31 7.68 5.21
N LEU A 181 -20.47 8.28 4.36
CA LEU A 181 -20.93 9.11 3.26
C LEU A 181 -21.80 8.35 2.25
N THR A 182 -21.59 7.04 2.13
CA THR A 182 -22.36 6.15 1.24
C THR A 182 -23.59 5.52 1.92
N GLY A 183 -23.90 5.89 3.17
CA GLY A 183 -25.07 5.40 3.89
C GLY A 183 -24.96 3.95 4.38
N ASN A 184 -23.74 3.45 4.59
CA ASN A 184 -23.45 2.10 5.10
C ASN A 184 -23.03 2.12 6.58
N ASP A 185 -23.51 3.10 7.34
CA ASP A 185 -23.19 3.33 8.76
C ASP A 185 -23.44 2.10 9.64
N ASP A 186 -24.38 1.24 9.25
CA ASP A 186 -24.70 0.00 9.94
C ASP A 186 -23.49 -0.97 10.01
N LEU A 187 -22.57 -0.90 9.05
CA LEU A 187 -21.31 -1.66 9.09
C LEU A 187 -20.34 -1.17 10.19
N LEU A 188 -20.56 0.02 10.74
CA LEU A 188 -19.66 0.66 11.71
C LEU A 188 -20.10 0.49 13.15
N GLU A 189 -21.32 -0.01 13.41
CA GLU A 189 -21.93 -0.05 14.75
C GLU A 189 -21.11 -0.80 15.79
N THR A 190 -20.39 -1.85 15.38
CA THR A 190 -19.57 -2.67 16.27
C THR A 190 -18.17 -2.12 16.51
N TYR A 191 -17.79 -1.02 15.85
CA TYR A 191 -16.43 -0.51 15.82
C TYR A 191 -16.29 0.81 16.57
N ASP A 192 -15.25 0.91 17.42
CA ASP A 192 -14.96 2.13 18.18
C ASP A 192 -14.19 3.14 17.31
N LEU A 193 -14.95 3.98 16.58
CA LEU A 193 -14.39 5.02 15.72
C LEU A 193 -13.72 6.17 16.50
N ILE A 194 -14.13 6.40 17.75
CA ILE A 194 -13.49 7.40 18.62
C ILE A 194 -12.08 6.92 18.96
N ARG A 195 -11.94 5.64 19.33
CA ARG A 195 -10.65 5.00 19.58
C ARG A 195 -9.79 4.99 18.32
N LEU A 196 -10.35 4.67 17.15
CA LEU A 196 -9.63 4.75 15.87
C LEU A 196 -8.99 6.13 15.69
N ARG A 197 -9.77 7.22 15.80
CA ARG A 197 -9.28 8.59 15.62
C ARG A 197 -8.27 9.01 16.69
N ARG A 198 -8.41 8.54 17.93
CA ARG A 198 -7.42 8.78 18.99
C ARG A 198 -6.09 8.10 18.69
N ILE A 199 -6.11 6.83 18.29
CA ILE A 199 -4.90 6.09 17.90
C ILE A 199 -4.26 6.75 16.68
N TRP A 200 -5.07 7.19 15.72
CA TRP A 200 -4.60 7.85 14.50
C TRP A 200 -3.80 9.11 14.79
N LYS A 201 -4.36 10.02 15.60
CA LYS A 201 -3.65 11.22 16.08
C LYS A 201 -2.40 10.87 16.88
N TYR A 202 -2.51 9.91 17.80
CA TYR A 202 -1.37 9.47 18.62
C TYR A 202 -0.23 8.94 17.76
N ARG A 203 -0.50 8.08 16.76
CA ARG A 203 0.55 7.56 15.87
C ARG A 203 1.19 8.68 15.06
N ALA A 204 0.44 9.65 14.55
CA ALA A 204 1.02 10.78 13.81
C ALA A 204 2.07 11.54 14.65
N GLU A 205 1.72 11.88 15.88
CA GLU A 205 2.64 12.55 16.82
C GLU A 205 3.82 11.63 17.20
N TYR A 206 3.54 10.35 17.43
CA TYR A 206 4.52 9.38 17.89
C TYR A 206 5.56 9.01 16.82
N GLU A 207 5.14 8.75 15.57
CA GLU A 207 6.05 8.48 14.46
C GLU A 207 7.01 9.66 14.25
N LEU A 208 6.50 10.89 14.30
CA LEU A 208 7.31 12.09 14.13
C LEU A 208 8.30 12.26 15.28
N ALA A 209 7.84 12.12 16.53
CA ALA A 209 8.66 12.35 17.72
C ALA A 209 9.75 11.28 17.91
N THR A 210 9.48 10.03 17.53
CA THR A 210 10.35 8.89 17.85
C THR A 210 11.01 8.22 16.65
N GLY A 211 10.49 8.47 15.44
CA GLY A 211 10.98 7.87 14.20
C GLY A 211 11.82 8.79 13.33
N SER A 212 12.01 10.05 13.71
CA SER A 212 12.81 11.03 12.95
C SER A 212 14.17 11.29 13.58
N PHE A 213 15.21 11.44 12.75
CA PHE A 213 16.54 11.83 13.19
C PHE A 213 16.56 13.33 13.52
N GLN A 214 16.45 13.61 14.81
CA GLN A 214 16.81 14.92 15.37
C GLN A 214 18.33 15.09 15.43
N PRO A 215 18.86 16.32 15.34
CA PRO A 215 20.31 16.57 15.42
C PRO A 215 20.99 15.92 16.62
N GLU A 216 20.34 15.93 17.78
CA GLU A 216 20.82 15.37 19.05
C GLU A 216 20.97 13.85 19.01
N LEU A 217 20.20 13.16 18.17
CA LEU A 217 20.35 11.73 17.94
C LEU A 217 21.34 11.46 16.81
N ALA A 218 21.25 12.20 15.71
CA ALA A 218 22.07 12.00 14.53
C ALA A 218 23.57 12.20 14.81
N MET A 219 23.95 13.06 15.77
CA MET A 219 25.35 13.34 16.12
C MET A 219 26.17 12.12 16.56
N TYR A 220 25.51 11.04 16.97
CA TYR A 220 26.16 9.78 17.37
C TYR A 220 26.43 8.81 16.22
N PHE A 221 26.01 9.14 14.98
CA PHE A 221 26.20 8.30 13.80
C PHE A 221 27.41 8.74 12.96
N TYR A 222 27.93 7.85 12.11
CA TYR A 222 29.19 8.08 11.38
C TYR A 222 29.17 9.31 10.43
N ALA A 223 27.98 9.72 9.96
CA ALA A 223 27.78 10.88 9.09
C ALA A 223 26.48 11.61 9.46
N PRO A 224 26.45 12.36 10.57
CA PRO A 224 25.22 12.93 11.15
C PRO A 224 24.40 13.75 10.15
N TYR A 225 25.07 14.57 9.34
CA TYR A 225 24.46 15.44 8.33
C TYR A 225 23.67 14.69 7.24
N LYS A 226 23.89 13.38 7.06
CA LYS A 226 23.10 12.55 6.12
C LYS A 226 21.79 12.05 6.72
N PHE A 227 21.68 12.05 8.05
CA PHE A 227 20.55 11.46 8.75
C PHE A 227 19.56 12.51 9.22
N VAL A 228 20.00 13.71 9.61
CA VAL A 228 19.12 14.78 10.12
C VAL A 228 17.93 15.02 9.18
N GLY A 229 16.72 14.97 9.75
CA GLY A 229 15.46 15.12 9.01
C GLY A 229 14.97 13.87 8.28
N GLY A 230 15.78 12.80 8.20
CA GLY A 230 15.36 11.49 7.74
C GLY A 230 14.63 10.69 8.83
N PHE A 231 14.13 9.52 8.46
CA PHE A 231 13.44 8.61 9.37
C PHE A 231 14.21 7.30 9.60
N PHE A 232 13.85 6.57 10.66
CA PHE A 232 14.43 5.27 10.98
C PHE A 232 13.45 4.33 11.68
N ALA A 233 13.75 3.04 11.57
CA ALA A 233 13.14 1.99 12.38
C ALA A 233 14.06 1.66 13.57
N ARG A 234 13.66 2.07 14.78
CA ARG A 234 14.49 1.90 16.00
C ARG A 234 14.79 0.44 16.31
N HIS A 235 13.78 -0.43 16.19
CA HIS A 235 13.88 -1.87 16.47
C HIS A 235 14.77 -2.62 15.47
N ASP A 236 15.06 -2.02 14.31
CA ASP A 236 15.98 -2.54 13.31
C ASP A 236 17.34 -1.83 13.38
N HIS A 237 17.86 -1.59 14.59
CA HIS A 237 19.15 -0.93 14.82
C HIS A 237 19.28 0.45 14.14
N PHE A 238 18.24 1.27 14.23
CA PHE A 238 18.19 2.61 13.59
C PHE A 238 18.39 2.56 12.06
N ARG A 239 17.96 1.47 11.42
CA ARG A 239 18.01 1.36 9.96
C ARG A 239 17.27 2.52 9.29
N THR A 240 17.94 3.12 8.31
CA THR A 240 17.38 4.05 7.35
C THR A 240 17.36 3.40 5.98
N ARG A 241 16.17 3.29 5.37
CA ARG A 241 16.00 2.93 3.95
C ARG A 241 15.13 3.97 3.27
N ILE A 242 15.29 4.09 1.96
CA ILE A 242 14.40 4.93 1.14
C ILE A 242 12.93 4.55 1.34
N ASP A 243 12.64 3.25 1.42
CA ASP A 243 11.33 2.65 1.69
C ASP A 243 10.77 3.06 3.06
N ASP A 244 11.58 2.96 4.13
CA ASP A 244 11.14 3.37 5.46
C ASP A 244 10.80 4.89 5.49
N CYS A 245 11.67 5.72 4.90
CA CYS A 245 11.44 7.17 4.80
C CYS A 245 10.20 7.53 3.97
N GLU A 246 9.95 6.81 2.88
CA GLU A 246 8.80 7.01 2.01
C GLU A 246 7.50 6.76 2.77
N HIS A 247 7.36 5.60 3.42
CA HIS A 247 6.18 5.26 4.22
C HIS A 247 5.91 6.26 5.36
N PHE A 248 6.95 6.70 6.08
CA PHE A 248 6.80 7.73 7.12
C PHE A 248 6.30 9.06 6.55
N LEU A 249 6.91 9.54 5.45
CA LEU A 249 6.52 10.79 4.81
C LEU A 249 5.10 10.71 4.24
N SER A 250 4.80 9.64 3.51
CA SER A 250 3.47 9.36 2.96
C SER A 250 2.41 9.37 4.06
N GLY A 251 2.66 8.66 5.17
CA GLY A 251 1.79 8.63 6.33
C GLY A 251 1.55 10.03 6.93
N LEU A 252 2.61 10.80 7.16
CA LEU A 252 2.51 12.14 7.77
C LEU A 252 1.83 13.16 6.85
N ILE A 253 2.17 13.17 5.56
CA ILE A 253 1.55 14.06 4.56
C ILE A 253 0.06 13.74 4.42
N ASN A 254 -0.30 12.46 4.37
CA ASN A 254 -1.69 12.03 4.25
C ASN A 254 -2.51 12.38 5.50
N TYR A 255 -1.92 12.23 6.70
CA TYR A 255 -2.51 12.70 7.96
C TYR A 255 -2.78 14.21 7.94
N TYR A 256 -1.77 15.00 7.55
CA TYR A 256 -1.85 16.46 7.48
C TYR A 256 -2.95 16.91 6.50
N ASN A 257 -2.93 16.40 5.26
CA ASN A 257 -3.88 16.77 4.21
C ASN A 257 -5.32 16.29 4.44
N TYR A 258 -5.54 15.31 5.33
CA TYR A 258 -6.88 14.83 5.64
C TYR A 258 -7.46 15.50 6.90
N THR A 259 -6.59 16.06 7.75
CA THR A 259 -6.99 16.78 8.96
C THR A 259 -7.27 18.26 8.68
N TYR A 260 -6.59 18.84 7.68
CA TYR A 260 -6.66 20.24 7.28
C TYR A 260 -6.97 20.38 5.79
#